data_AF-A0A821NFS9-F1
#
_entry.id   AF-A0A821NFS9-F1
#
_cell.length_a   1.000
_cell.length_b   1.000
_cell.length_c   1.000
_cell.angle_alpha   90.00
_cell.angle_beta   90.00
_cell.angle_gamma   90.00
#
_symmetry.space_group_name_H-M   'P 1'
#
loop_
_entity.id
_entity.type
_entity.pdbx_description
1 polymer ?
#
loop_
_entity_poly.entity_id
_entity_poly.type
_entity_poly.pdbx_seq_one_letter_code
_entity_poly.pdbx_strand_id
1 'polypeptide(L)'
;MQRSLYVIYGILSFYVRYSFLSTPSTAIFQFTEEARAAICPFVGTEGMRCFDGSSIKPSGRMHGSDYAKLPRGVGISVDRSTGRLMALAVQLTYPPEGTRVWTDGHTGAMFDIFNEAIIGPANRVVAAYDTARVHIFRNASQLNTAWRQTFADNRVRGGELARPPDLMEYFDSYFAHGHALALSQRVIGLYTLTINASTIQLNPFARHALSQLTTTFDPDLYEDFVEAWGTYIITRSLVGGMIEERAQAPRCLNAGDDGVVAQCIPFSDRIPVSSSCAYYADRTRMISKRHLGGNIQVENDNDWRRTLAVGPALLQILEMVP
;
A
#
# COMPACT_ATOMS: atom_id res chain seq x y z
N MET A 1 10.36 -54.95 -21.18
CA MET A 1 11.11 -53.71 -21.49
C MET A 1 10.31 -52.54 -20.94
N GLN A 2 10.41 -52.37 -19.62
CA GLN A 2 9.54 -51.52 -18.81
C GLN A 2 10.37 -51.28 -17.54
N ARG A 3 10.47 -50.02 -17.10
CA ARG A 3 11.45 -49.44 -16.13
C ARG A 3 12.62 -48.73 -16.82
N SER A 4 12.46 -47.42 -17.04
CA SER A 4 13.52 -46.39 -17.01
C SER A 4 13.01 -44.98 -17.35
N LEU A 5 11.78 -44.62 -16.97
CA LEU A 5 11.23 -43.25 -17.22
C LEU A 5 10.55 -42.62 -15.99
N TYR A 6 10.65 -43.23 -14.81
CA TYR A 6 9.99 -42.77 -13.58
C TYR A 6 10.89 -42.04 -12.58
N VAL A 7 12.16 -41.76 -12.92
CA VAL A 7 13.12 -41.14 -11.96
C VAL A 7 13.35 -39.64 -12.24
N ILE A 8 12.88 -39.10 -13.37
CA ILE A 8 13.06 -37.67 -13.71
C ILE A 8 11.87 -36.81 -13.24
N TYR A 9 10.70 -37.40 -12.98
CA TYR A 9 9.54 -36.70 -12.39
C TYR A 9 9.62 -36.54 -10.85
N GLY A 10 10.61 -37.14 -10.19
CA GLY A 10 10.79 -37.06 -8.73
C GLY A 10 11.67 -35.91 -8.24
N ILE A 11 12.38 -35.21 -9.15
CA ILE A 11 13.36 -34.16 -8.80
C ILE A 11 12.86 -32.76 -9.19
N LEU A 12 11.85 -32.66 -10.07
CA LEU A 12 11.21 -31.38 -10.45
C LEU A 12 10.01 -31.00 -9.56
N SER A 13 9.55 -31.90 -8.67
CA SER A 13 8.50 -31.61 -7.68
C SER A 13 9.03 -31.13 -6.32
N PHE A 14 10.35 -30.92 -6.20
CA PHE A 14 11.00 -30.42 -4.99
C PHE A 14 11.38 -28.92 -5.04
N TYR A 15 11.08 -28.23 -6.15
CA TYR A 15 11.47 -26.82 -6.35
C TYR A 15 10.31 -25.81 -6.39
N VAL A 16 9.07 -26.22 -6.05
CA VAL A 16 7.93 -25.31 -5.89
C VAL A 16 7.22 -25.59 -4.56
N ARG A 17 8.01 -25.52 -3.50
CA ARG A 17 7.57 -25.05 -2.19
C ARG A 17 8.61 -24.03 -1.72
N TYR A 18 8.63 -22.87 -2.38
CA TYR A 18 9.01 -21.66 -1.65
C TYR A 18 7.85 -21.36 -0.68
N SER A 19 7.81 -22.16 0.37
CA SER A 19 7.23 -21.72 1.61
C SER A 19 7.97 -20.43 1.98
N PHE A 20 7.21 -19.35 2.17
CA PHE A 20 7.57 -18.25 3.06
C PHE A 20 7.76 -18.82 4.48
N LEU A 21 8.80 -19.62 4.62
CA LEU A 21 9.51 -19.89 5.84
C LEU A 21 10.88 -19.34 5.50
N SER A 22 11.06 -18.05 5.80
CA SER A 22 12.38 -17.54 6.07
C SER A 22 13.07 -18.58 6.95
N THR A 23 14.05 -19.27 6.39
CA THR A 23 15.21 -19.65 7.21
C THR A 23 15.52 -18.42 8.06
N PRO A 24 15.76 -18.55 9.38
CA PRO A 24 16.23 -17.43 10.14
C PRO A 24 17.61 -17.11 9.58
N SER A 25 17.67 -16.28 8.53
CA SER A 25 18.83 -15.45 8.33
C SER A 25 19.01 -14.78 9.67
N THR A 26 20.22 -14.90 10.19
CA THR A 26 20.72 -14.14 11.32
C THR A 26 20.75 -12.67 10.89
N ALA A 27 19.59 -12.09 10.57
CA ALA A 27 19.46 -10.73 10.09
C ALA A 27 19.97 -9.85 11.22
N ILE A 28 21.14 -9.26 11.00
CA ILE A 28 21.87 -8.49 12.01
C ILE A 28 21.02 -7.30 12.50
N PHE A 29 20.03 -6.89 11.70
CA PHE A 29 19.16 -5.74 11.94
C PHE A 29 17.74 -6.08 12.44
N GLN A 30 17.57 -7.15 13.22
CA GLN A 30 16.29 -7.40 13.88
C GLN A 30 15.94 -6.30 14.89
N PHE A 31 14.71 -5.78 14.83
CA PHE A 31 14.21 -4.80 15.79
C PHE A 31 13.95 -5.43 17.16
N THR A 32 14.46 -4.82 18.22
CA THR A 32 14.09 -5.13 19.61
C THR A 32 12.63 -4.78 19.88
N GLU A 33 12.06 -5.27 20.98
CA GLU A 33 10.69 -4.95 21.37
C GLU A 33 10.50 -3.44 21.61
N GLU A 34 11.48 -2.78 22.24
CA GLU A 34 11.49 -1.34 22.46
C GLU A 34 11.55 -0.57 21.14
N ALA A 35 12.39 -1.04 20.21
CA ALA A 35 12.49 -0.44 18.89
C ALA A 35 11.13 -0.51 18.19
N ARG A 36 10.49 -1.69 18.16
CA ARG A 36 9.16 -1.91 17.56
C ARG A 36 8.10 -1.00 18.19
N ALA A 37 8.06 -0.90 19.51
CA ALA A 37 7.11 -0.05 20.22
C ALA A 37 7.28 1.45 19.88
N ALA A 38 8.52 1.91 19.65
CA ALA A 38 8.82 3.32 19.36
C ALA A 38 8.49 3.73 17.91
N ILE A 39 8.61 2.80 16.97
CA ILE A 39 8.41 3.04 15.53
C ILE A 39 6.98 2.70 15.05
N CYS A 40 6.20 2.02 15.87
CA CYS A 40 4.78 1.72 15.63
C CYS A 40 3.81 2.69 16.33
N PRO A 41 2.55 2.80 15.84
CA PRO A 41 2.08 2.38 14.53
C PRO A 41 2.44 3.42 13.44
N PHE A 42 2.43 2.98 12.18
CA PHE A 42 2.52 3.85 11.01
C PHE A 42 1.45 3.49 9.99
N VAL A 43 1.17 4.38 9.03
CA VAL A 43 0.19 4.10 7.97
C VAL A 43 0.78 3.17 6.93
N GLY A 44 0.21 1.97 6.83
CA GLY A 44 0.50 1.00 5.78
C GLY A 44 -0.49 1.11 4.62
N THR A 45 -0.30 0.29 3.59
CA THR A 45 -1.12 0.30 2.36
C THR A 45 -2.55 -0.20 2.56
N GLU A 46 -2.84 -0.91 3.65
CA GLU A 46 -4.18 -1.42 3.99
C GLU A 46 -4.81 -0.72 5.21
N GLY A 47 -4.03 0.09 5.93
CA GLY A 47 -4.41 0.71 7.21
C GLY A 47 -3.20 0.86 8.12
N MET A 48 -3.42 1.21 9.39
CA MET A 48 -2.32 1.29 10.37
C MET A 48 -1.74 -0.10 10.67
N ARG A 49 -0.42 -0.19 10.74
CA ARG A 49 0.28 -1.47 10.96
C ARG A 49 1.54 -1.33 11.81
N CYS A 50 2.02 -2.48 12.27
CA CYS A 50 3.34 -2.67 12.83
C CYS A 50 4.26 -3.51 11.92
N PHE A 51 5.55 -3.56 12.28
CA PHE A 51 6.58 -4.31 11.56
C PHE A 51 6.50 -5.83 11.70
N ASP A 52 5.87 -6.32 12.77
CA ASP A 52 5.57 -7.73 12.96
C ASP A 52 4.42 -8.23 12.07
N GLY A 53 3.89 -7.38 11.18
CA GLY A 53 2.75 -7.68 10.34
C GLY A 53 1.41 -7.63 11.09
N SER A 54 1.41 -7.33 12.39
CA SER A 54 0.16 -7.14 13.13
C SER A 54 -0.56 -5.89 12.62
N SER A 55 -1.79 -6.09 12.19
CA SER A 55 -2.73 -4.98 11.95
C SER A 55 -3.16 -4.45 13.31
N ILE A 56 -2.76 -3.24 13.65
CA ILE A 56 -3.22 -2.61 14.88
C ILE A 56 -4.62 -2.08 14.60
N LYS A 57 -5.62 -2.64 15.30
CA LYS A 57 -6.94 -2.03 15.37
C LYS A 57 -6.73 -0.62 15.93
N PRO A 58 -7.25 0.41 15.28
CA PRO A 58 -7.10 1.74 15.82
C PRO A 58 -7.73 1.77 17.21
N SER A 59 -6.96 2.22 18.21
CA SER A 59 -7.43 2.39 19.58
C SER A 59 -8.36 3.61 19.62
N GLY A 60 -9.57 3.43 19.10
CA GLY A 60 -10.64 4.40 19.22
C GLY A 60 -11.08 4.50 20.67
N ARG A 61 -10.55 5.52 21.37
CA ARG A 61 -10.91 6.07 22.69
C ARG A 61 -10.32 5.40 23.94
N MET A 62 -9.61 6.21 24.73
CA MET A 62 -9.74 6.25 26.19
C MET A 62 -9.84 7.71 26.62
N HIS A 63 -10.74 7.99 27.57
CA HIS A 63 -11.30 9.29 27.95
C HIS A 63 -10.32 10.43 28.27
N GLY A 64 -10.74 11.66 27.92
CA GLY A 64 -10.25 12.91 28.50
C GLY A 64 -9.40 13.72 27.54
N SER A 65 -9.92 14.87 27.08
CA SER A 65 -9.33 15.77 26.06
C SER A 65 -8.97 15.10 24.72
N ASP A 66 -9.82 15.27 23.71
CA ASP A 66 -9.86 14.48 22.45
C ASP A 66 -8.73 14.82 21.43
N TYR A 67 -7.45 14.73 21.83
CA TYR A 67 -6.32 14.84 20.91
C TYR A 67 -5.67 13.46 20.70
N ALA A 68 -5.65 12.99 19.46
CA ALA A 68 -4.89 11.80 19.08
C ALA A 68 -3.56 12.21 18.42
N LYS A 69 -2.53 11.37 18.52
CA LYS A 69 -1.31 11.59 17.71
C LYS A 69 -1.61 11.33 16.24
N LEU A 70 -1.28 12.28 15.36
CA LEU A 70 -1.50 12.10 13.93
C LEU A 70 -0.74 10.86 13.41
N PRO A 71 -1.37 9.94 12.66
CA PRO A 71 -0.69 8.78 12.11
C PRO A 71 0.50 9.14 11.19
N ARG A 72 1.59 8.38 11.29
CA ARG A 72 2.84 8.61 10.52
C ARG A 72 2.71 8.06 9.10
N GLY A 73 2.79 8.93 8.08
CA GLY A 73 2.82 8.55 6.66
C GLY A 73 4.06 8.98 5.89
N VAL A 74 5.04 9.53 6.58
CA VAL A 74 6.32 10.02 6.05
C VAL A 74 7.43 9.55 6.99
N GLY A 75 8.67 9.57 6.51
CA GLY A 75 9.81 9.07 7.25
C GLY A 75 9.91 7.54 7.33
N ILE A 76 8.96 6.85 6.69
CA ILE A 76 8.94 5.40 6.51
C ILE A 76 9.89 5.08 5.37
N SER A 77 10.75 4.08 5.56
CA SER A 77 11.63 3.63 4.50
C SER A 77 10.97 2.60 3.60
N VAL A 78 11.48 2.46 2.39
CA VAL A 78 10.86 1.72 1.29
C VAL A 78 11.93 1.05 0.47
N ASP A 79 11.73 -0.21 0.11
CA ASP A 79 12.47 -0.79 -1.01
C ASP A 79 11.81 -0.35 -2.31
N ARG A 80 12.49 0.52 -3.08
CA ARG A 80 11.96 1.04 -4.34
C ARG A 80 11.71 -0.03 -5.39
N SER A 81 12.47 -1.13 -5.37
CA SER A 81 12.33 -2.18 -6.39
C SER A 81 11.04 -2.98 -6.24
N THR A 82 10.55 -3.10 -5.00
CA THR A 82 9.34 -3.84 -4.65
C THR A 82 8.21 -2.95 -4.14
N GLY A 83 8.45 -1.68 -3.82
CA GLY A 83 7.45 -0.85 -3.13
C GLY A 83 7.17 -1.24 -1.69
N ARG A 84 7.88 -2.23 -1.14
CA ARG A 84 7.61 -2.73 0.20
C ARG A 84 7.95 -1.66 1.22
N LEU A 85 6.96 -1.29 2.03
CA LEU A 85 7.18 -0.43 3.18
C LEU A 85 8.01 -1.18 4.22
N MET A 86 9.10 -0.55 4.65
CA MET A 86 10.06 -1.00 5.64
C MET A 86 9.97 -0.12 6.90
N ALA A 87 10.98 -0.18 7.75
CA ALA A 87 11.06 0.52 9.04
C ALA A 87 10.79 2.04 8.97
N LEU A 88 10.25 2.61 10.06
CA LEU A 88 10.31 4.07 10.21
C LEU A 88 11.77 4.45 10.44
N ALA A 89 12.36 5.23 9.54
CA ALA A 89 13.77 5.63 9.60
C ALA A 89 13.97 7.03 10.19
N VAL A 90 12.99 7.91 10.00
CA VAL A 90 13.09 9.32 10.43
C VAL A 90 12.52 9.50 11.83
N GLN A 91 13.23 10.32 12.62
CA GLN A 91 12.76 10.81 13.90
C GLN A 91 11.67 11.85 13.67
N LEU A 92 10.45 11.54 14.14
CA LEU A 92 9.34 12.47 14.17
C LEU A 92 8.91 12.69 15.61
N THR A 93 8.90 13.94 16.06
CA THR A 93 8.58 14.31 17.44
C THR A 93 7.26 15.07 17.51
N TYR A 94 6.45 14.74 18.52
CA TYR A 94 5.28 15.54 18.85
C TYR A 94 5.68 16.60 19.86
N PRO A 95 5.23 17.86 19.72
CA PRO A 95 5.31 18.83 20.79
C PRO A 95 4.43 18.39 21.98
N PRO A 96 4.49 19.09 23.12
CA PRO A 96 3.53 18.87 24.20
C PRO A 96 2.09 18.91 23.69
N GLU A 97 1.24 18.05 24.25
CA GLU A 97 -0.15 17.85 23.82
C GLU A 97 -0.91 19.17 23.69
N GLY A 98 -1.68 19.32 22.60
CA GLY A 98 -2.50 20.51 22.35
C GLY A 98 -1.73 21.74 21.85
N THR A 99 -0.39 21.70 21.79
CA THR A 99 0.42 22.84 21.35
C THR A 99 0.32 23.06 19.84
N ARG A 100 0.26 21.98 19.08
CA ARG A 100 0.22 22.03 17.61
C ARG A 100 -0.77 20.99 17.12
N VAL A 101 -1.97 21.46 16.79
CA VAL A 101 -3.10 20.60 16.47
C VAL A 101 -3.59 20.84 15.05
N TRP A 102 -4.01 19.76 14.39
CA TRP A 102 -4.71 19.79 13.12
C TRP A 102 -6.08 19.11 13.26
N THR A 103 -7.09 19.70 12.64
CA THR A 103 -8.44 19.13 12.59
C THR A 103 -8.70 18.57 11.20
N ASP A 104 -9.10 17.30 11.16
CA ASP A 104 -9.54 16.66 9.94
C ASP A 104 -10.84 17.29 9.43
N GLY A 105 -10.78 17.86 8.22
CA GLY A 105 -11.95 18.46 7.58
C GLY A 105 -13.03 17.45 7.19
N HIS A 106 -12.72 16.15 7.15
CA HIS A 106 -13.68 15.10 6.81
C HIS A 106 -14.45 14.58 8.04
N THR A 107 -13.75 14.24 9.11
CA THR A 107 -14.35 13.63 10.32
C THR A 107 -14.51 14.59 11.50
N GLY A 108 -13.83 15.74 11.49
CA GLY A 108 -13.76 16.66 12.62
C GLY A 108 -12.80 16.24 13.73
N ALA A 109 -12.10 15.11 13.59
CA ALA A 109 -11.14 14.63 14.57
C ALA A 109 -9.92 15.57 14.68
N MET A 110 -9.43 15.77 15.90
CA MET A 110 -8.28 16.63 16.19
C MET A 110 -7.04 15.80 16.50
N PHE A 111 -5.90 16.22 15.97
CA PHE A 111 -4.64 15.50 16.10
C PHE A 111 -3.47 16.39 16.46
N ASP A 112 -2.62 15.94 17.38
CA ASP A 112 -1.28 16.51 17.58
C ASP A 112 -0.41 16.19 16.36
N ILE A 113 0.35 17.19 15.90
CA ILE A 113 1.13 17.08 14.67
C ILE A 113 2.62 17.21 14.93
N PHE A 114 3.42 16.59 14.06
CA PHE A 114 4.87 16.54 14.20
C PHE A 114 5.51 17.92 14.10
N ASN A 115 6.64 18.10 14.77
CA ASN A 115 7.47 19.30 14.63
C ASN A 115 8.03 19.41 13.20
N GLU A 116 8.42 18.27 12.62
CA GLU A 116 9.19 18.17 11.38
C GLU A 116 8.32 18.07 10.12
N ALA A 117 7.00 17.84 10.28
CA ALA A 117 6.09 17.63 9.15
C ALA A 117 5.14 18.81 8.93
N ILE A 118 4.77 18.98 7.65
CA ILE A 118 3.74 19.92 7.20
C ILE A 118 2.55 19.12 6.69
N ILE A 119 1.36 19.53 7.11
CA ILE A 119 0.10 18.96 6.65
C ILE A 119 -0.46 19.83 5.54
N GLY A 120 -0.71 19.23 4.38
CA GLY A 120 -1.34 19.89 3.24
C GLY A 120 -2.69 19.27 2.90
N PRO A 121 -3.56 20.00 2.17
CA PRO A 121 -4.87 19.48 1.76
C PRO A 121 -4.73 18.34 0.75
N ALA A 122 -5.56 17.31 0.88
CA ALA A 122 -5.57 16.16 -0.01
C ALA A 122 -6.33 16.37 -1.34
N ASN A 123 -7.27 17.32 -1.37
CA ASN A 123 -8.23 17.52 -2.47
C ASN A 123 -7.59 17.60 -3.87
N ARG A 124 -6.51 18.38 -4.03
CA ARG A 124 -5.81 18.54 -5.32
C ARG A 124 -5.14 17.23 -5.78
N VAL A 125 -4.59 16.47 -4.85
CA VAL A 125 -3.93 15.20 -5.15
C VAL A 125 -4.97 14.13 -5.50
N VAL A 126 -6.06 14.06 -4.73
CA VAL A 126 -7.18 13.14 -5.00
C VAL A 126 -7.82 13.42 -6.36
N ALA A 127 -8.02 14.68 -6.74
CA ALA A 127 -8.58 15.04 -8.05
C ALA A 127 -7.68 14.57 -9.22
N ALA A 128 -6.36 14.61 -9.06
CA ALA A 128 -5.43 14.06 -10.04
C ALA A 128 -5.43 12.51 -10.03
N TYR A 129 -5.62 11.91 -8.85
CA TYR A 129 -5.71 10.45 -8.65
C TYR A 129 -6.94 9.84 -9.35
N ASP A 130 -8.09 10.53 -9.31
CA ASP A 130 -9.40 10.05 -9.78
C ASP A 130 -9.59 10.08 -11.31
N THR A 131 -8.56 10.43 -12.09
CA THR A 131 -8.69 10.65 -13.55
C THR A 131 -8.89 9.36 -14.36
N ALA A 132 -8.65 8.18 -13.79
CA ALA A 132 -8.95 6.88 -14.39
C ALA A 132 -9.57 5.93 -13.36
N ARG A 133 -10.88 6.07 -13.12
CA ARG A 133 -11.59 5.32 -12.07
C ARG A 133 -11.53 3.80 -12.21
N VAL A 134 -11.31 3.28 -13.42
CA VAL A 134 -11.20 1.83 -13.68
C VAL A 134 -10.07 1.56 -14.64
N HIS A 135 -9.16 0.68 -14.23
CA HIS A 135 -8.10 0.14 -15.05
C HIS A 135 -8.49 -1.28 -15.51
N ILE A 136 -8.39 -1.55 -16.81
CA ILE A 136 -8.63 -2.88 -17.37
C ILE A 136 -7.29 -3.43 -17.87
N PHE A 137 -6.84 -4.52 -17.28
CA PHE A 137 -5.65 -5.26 -17.66
C PHE A 137 -6.07 -6.53 -18.38
N ARG A 138 -5.77 -6.62 -19.67
CA ARG A 138 -6.09 -7.77 -20.52
C ARG A 138 -5.06 -8.90 -20.42
N ASN A 139 -3.91 -8.64 -19.80
CA ASN A 139 -2.83 -9.61 -19.62
C ASN A 139 -1.87 -9.17 -18.50
N ALA A 140 -1.03 -10.11 -18.05
CA ALA A 140 -0.02 -9.89 -17.01
C ALA A 140 0.99 -8.80 -17.38
N SER A 141 1.34 -8.65 -18.66
CA SER A 141 2.29 -7.62 -19.10
C SER A 141 1.76 -6.21 -18.89
N GLN A 142 0.48 -5.97 -19.16
CA GLN A 142 -0.16 -4.66 -18.93
C GLN A 142 -0.19 -4.33 -17.43
N LEU A 143 -0.53 -5.31 -16.59
CA LEU A 143 -0.55 -5.15 -15.15
C LEU A 143 0.87 -4.89 -14.58
N ASN A 144 1.86 -5.67 -15.04
CA ASN A 144 3.28 -5.44 -14.73
C ASN A 144 3.78 -4.06 -15.16
N THR A 145 3.34 -3.58 -16.33
CA THR A 145 3.71 -2.24 -16.81
C THR A 145 3.15 -1.17 -15.89
N ALA A 146 1.88 -1.28 -15.47
CA ALA A 146 1.27 -0.33 -14.55
C ALA A 146 2.00 -0.30 -13.19
N TRP A 147 2.40 -1.45 -12.65
CA TRP A 147 3.22 -1.47 -11.43
C TRP A 147 4.60 -0.85 -11.63
N ARG A 148 5.31 -1.19 -12.72
CA ARG A 148 6.62 -0.59 -12.97
C ARG A 148 6.54 0.93 -13.11
N GLN A 149 5.47 1.44 -13.71
CA GLN A 149 5.23 2.87 -13.83
C GLN A 149 5.01 3.54 -12.46
N THR A 150 4.29 2.92 -11.52
CA THR A 150 4.14 3.50 -10.17
C THR A 150 5.48 3.60 -9.44
N PHE A 151 6.41 2.67 -9.65
CA PHE A 151 7.76 2.73 -9.04
C PHE A 151 8.74 3.65 -9.77
N ALA A 152 8.65 3.73 -11.09
CA ALA A 152 9.56 4.54 -11.92
C ALA A 152 9.44 6.04 -11.59
N ASP A 153 8.21 6.53 -11.41
CA ASP A 153 7.93 7.96 -11.18
C ASP A 153 8.13 8.40 -9.72
N ASN A 154 8.73 7.55 -8.87
CA ASN A 154 8.80 7.71 -7.41
C ASN A 154 7.42 7.92 -6.77
N ARG A 155 6.39 7.34 -7.38
CA ARG A 155 4.98 7.54 -7.01
C ARG A 155 4.25 6.22 -6.83
N VAL A 156 4.42 5.59 -5.67
CA VAL A 156 3.77 4.32 -5.37
C VAL A 156 2.29 4.57 -5.06
N ARG A 157 1.38 3.88 -5.76
CA ARG A 157 -0.07 3.89 -5.47
C ARG A 157 -0.39 2.83 -4.43
N GLY A 158 -1.28 3.13 -3.50
CA GLY A 158 -1.83 2.20 -2.50
C GLY A 158 -2.69 1.07 -3.10
N GLY A 159 -3.12 0.14 -2.25
CA GLY A 159 -3.98 -0.98 -2.63
C GLY A 159 -3.26 -2.04 -3.47
N GLU A 160 -3.97 -2.61 -4.44
CA GLU A 160 -3.45 -3.67 -5.32
C GLU A 160 -2.26 -3.20 -6.18
N LEU A 161 -2.16 -1.89 -6.42
CA LEU A 161 -1.05 -1.30 -7.16
C LEU A 161 0.20 -1.01 -6.32
N ALA A 162 0.14 -1.23 -5.00
CA ALA A 162 1.24 -0.99 -4.06
C ALA A 162 2.14 -2.20 -3.85
N ARG A 163 1.63 -3.38 -4.20
CA ARG A 163 2.32 -4.65 -3.99
C ARG A 163 2.76 -5.16 -5.36
N PRO A 164 4.03 -5.55 -5.54
CA PRO A 164 4.37 -6.44 -6.64
C PRO A 164 3.52 -7.68 -6.39
N PRO A 165 2.72 -8.11 -7.36
CA PRO A 165 1.95 -9.32 -7.16
C PRO A 165 2.93 -10.49 -7.08
N ASP A 166 2.41 -11.64 -6.70
CA ASP A 166 2.83 -12.81 -7.44
C ASP A 166 2.20 -12.74 -8.85
N LEU A 167 3.00 -12.35 -9.85
CA LEU A 167 2.54 -12.25 -11.24
C LEU A 167 1.96 -13.59 -11.72
N MET A 168 2.43 -14.71 -11.17
CA MET A 168 1.93 -16.05 -11.48
C MET A 168 0.54 -16.27 -10.88
N GLU A 169 0.29 -15.84 -9.65
CA GLU A 169 -1.04 -15.92 -9.04
C GLU A 169 -2.09 -15.19 -9.89
N TYR A 170 -1.76 -13.98 -10.36
CA TYR A 170 -2.63 -13.20 -11.24
C TYR A 170 -2.75 -13.80 -12.64
N PHE A 171 -1.68 -14.38 -13.17
CA PHE A 171 -1.74 -15.09 -14.43
C PHE A 171 -2.71 -16.26 -14.37
N ASP A 172 -2.58 -17.12 -13.36
CA ASP A 172 -3.41 -18.30 -13.20
C ASP A 172 -4.87 -17.93 -12.89
N SER A 173 -5.08 -16.94 -12.01
CA SER A 173 -6.42 -16.55 -11.56
C SER A 173 -7.26 -15.82 -12.61
N TYR A 174 -6.61 -15.20 -13.62
CA TYR A 174 -7.29 -14.34 -14.59
C TYR A 174 -6.89 -14.64 -16.03
N PHE A 175 -5.62 -14.47 -16.36
CA PHE A 175 -5.17 -14.34 -17.74
C PHE A 175 -5.08 -15.68 -18.47
N ALA A 176 -4.73 -16.76 -17.76
CA ALA A 176 -4.69 -18.13 -18.28
C ALA A 176 -6.05 -18.60 -18.83
N HIS A 177 -7.14 -18.10 -18.26
CA HIS A 177 -8.50 -18.47 -18.59
C HIS A 177 -9.17 -17.50 -19.60
N GLY A 178 -8.40 -16.59 -20.20
CA GLY A 178 -8.92 -15.62 -21.17
C GLY A 178 -9.74 -14.50 -20.54
N HIS A 179 -9.57 -14.23 -19.24
CA HIS A 179 -10.17 -13.09 -18.56
C HIS A 179 -9.20 -11.92 -18.46
N ALA A 180 -9.75 -10.72 -18.45
CA ALA A 180 -9.12 -9.47 -18.06
C ALA A 180 -9.42 -9.18 -16.59
N LEU A 181 -8.49 -8.51 -15.91
CA LEU A 181 -8.70 -7.94 -14.59
C LEU A 181 -9.16 -6.50 -14.74
N ALA A 182 -10.30 -6.16 -14.18
CA ALA A 182 -10.73 -4.78 -13.99
C ALA A 182 -10.56 -4.39 -12.52
N LEU A 183 -9.92 -3.24 -12.30
CA LEU A 183 -9.62 -2.69 -10.99
C LEU A 183 -10.21 -1.29 -10.89
N SER A 184 -11.08 -1.06 -9.91
CA SER A 184 -11.58 0.25 -9.52
C SER A 184 -10.96 0.67 -8.19
N GLN A 185 -10.37 1.86 -8.12
CA GLN A 185 -9.79 2.41 -6.91
C GLN A 185 -10.40 3.79 -6.65
N ARG A 186 -11.14 3.91 -5.55
CA ARG A 186 -11.84 5.14 -5.18
C ARG A 186 -11.26 5.67 -3.90
N VAL A 187 -10.59 6.82 -4.00
CA VAL A 187 -9.79 7.37 -2.92
C VAL A 187 -10.53 8.48 -2.19
N ILE A 188 -10.49 8.43 -0.86
CA ILE A 188 -10.86 9.53 0.03
C ILE A 188 -9.58 9.97 0.75
N GLY A 189 -8.97 11.05 0.26
CA GLY A 189 -7.79 11.63 0.91
C GLY A 189 -8.19 12.50 2.10
N LEU A 190 -7.59 12.25 3.26
CA LEU A 190 -7.76 13.09 4.44
C LEU A 190 -6.74 14.23 4.42
N TYR A 191 -5.47 13.89 4.20
CA TYR A 191 -4.38 14.85 4.22
C TYR A 191 -3.18 14.39 3.39
N THR A 192 -2.29 15.34 3.10
CA THR A 192 -0.93 15.05 2.67
C THR A 192 0.05 15.37 3.78
N LEU A 193 1.08 14.56 3.93
CA LEU A 193 2.20 14.83 4.83
C LEU A 193 3.45 15.11 4.00
N THR A 194 4.23 16.08 4.43
CA THR A 194 5.53 16.42 3.83
C THR A 194 6.55 16.66 4.94
N ILE A 195 7.75 16.07 4.82
CA ILE A 195 8.91 16.42 5.63
C ILE A 195 9.99 17.02 4.72
N ASN A 196 10.77 17.96 5.25
CA ASN A 196 11.87 18.54 4.49
C ASN A 196 13.06 17.56 4.45
N ALA A 197 13.41 17.10 3.26
CA ALA A 197 14.52 16.19 3.03
C ALA A 197 15.86 16.73 3.57
N SER A 198 16.08 18.05 3.52
CA SER A 198 17.35 18.65 3.95
C SER A 198 17.53 18.69 5.47
N THR A 199 16.47 18.42 6.23
CA THR A 199 16.49 18.48 7.70
C THR A 199 16.10 17.13 8.33
N ILE A 200 16.14 16.05 7.55
CA ILE A 200 15.84 14.71 8.07
C ILE A 200 16.84 14.34 9.15
N GLN A 201 16.32 13.96 10.31
CA GLN A 201 17.10 13.31 11.36
C GLN A 201 16.68 11.85 11.44
N LEU A 202 17.64 10.95 11.36
CA LEU A 202 17.39 9.53 11.55
C LEU A 202 17.08 9.23 13.02
N ASN A 203 16.15 8.32 13.26
CA ASN A 203 15.88 7.86 14.62
C ASN A 203 17.08 7.08 15.19
N PRO A 204 17.16 6.89 16.52
CA PRO A 204 18.30 6.21 17.14
C PRO A 204 18.57 4.80 16.58
N PHE A 205 17.53 4.06 16.20
CA PHE A 205 17.65 2.70 15.68
C PHE A 205 18.24 2.68 14.26
N ALA A 206 17.77 3.55 13.37
CA ALA A 206 18.30 3.71 12.03
C ALA A 206 19.76 4.19 12.05
N ARG A 207 20.10 5.14 12.94
CA ARG A 207 21.48 5.59 13.14
C ARG A 207 22.38 4.47 13.63
N HIS A 208 21.90 3.68 14.59
CA HIS A 208 22.65 2.55 15.11
C HIS A 208 22.86 1.46 14.06
N ALA A 209 21.85 1.15 13.25
CA ALA A 209 21.96 0.20 12.15
C ALA A 209 23.00 0.66 11.12
N LEU A 210 22.95 1.92 10.71
CA LEU A 210 23.95 2.49 9.81
C LEU A 210 25.36 2.45 10.39
N SER A 211 25.52 2.64 11.70
CA SER A 211 26.85 2.59 12.33
C SER A 211 27.43 1.18 12.41
N GLN A 212 26.64 0.13 12.16
CA GLN A 212 27.15 -1.25 12.04
C GLN A 212 27.72 -1.56 10.66
N LEU A 213 27.43 -0.73 9.65
CA LEU A 213 27.96 -0.94 8.30
C LEU A 213 29.47 -0.71 8.27
N THR A 214 30.17 -1.62 7.60
CA THR A 214 31.62 -1.53 7.39
C THR A 214 31.94 -0.52 6.29
N THR A 215 33.13 0.08 6.35
CA THR A 215 33.60 0.98 5.28
C THR A 215 33.99 0.22 4.00
N THR A 216 34.38 -1.04 4.14
CA THR A 216 34.59 -1.96 3.01
C THR A 216 33.25 -2.63 2.71
N PHE A 217 32.84 -2.59 1.43
CA PHE A 217 31.58 -3.19 1.01
C PHE A 217 31.56 -4.70 1.29
N ASP A 218 30.63 -5.09 2.14
CA ASP A 218 30.30 -6.48 2.45
C ASP A 218 28.88 -6.73 1.90
N PRO A 219 28.73 -7.53 0.83
CA PRO A 219 27.45 -7.68 0.16
C PRO A 219 26.38 -8.25 1.08
N ASP A 220 26.71 -9.21 1.95
CA ASP A 220 25.74 -9.88 2.81
C ASP A 220 25.23 -8.91 3.90
N LEU A 221 26.14 -8.14 4.50
CA LEU A 221 25.79 -7.13 5.52
C LEU A 221 24.94 -6.00 4.93
N TYR A 222 25.27 -5.54 3.72
CA TYR A 222 24.52 -4.48 3.06
C TYR A 222 23.16 -4.96 2.56
N GLU A 223 23.06 -6.20 2.09
CA GLU A 223 21.78 -6.83 1.75
C GLU A 223 20.87 -6.92 2.98
N ASP A 224 21.38 -7.43 4.10
CA ASP A 224 20.66 -7.47 5.39
C ASP A 224 20.15 -6.07 5.81
N PHE A 225 20.97 -5.02 5.61
CA PHE A 225 20.56 -3.65 5.90
C PHE A 225 19.42 -3.20 4.99
N VAL A 226 19.53 -3.43 3.68
CA VAL A 226 18.51 -3.05 2.69
C VAL A 226 17.22 -3.84 2.89
N GLU A 227 17.29 -5.11 3.29
CA GLU A 227 16.10 -5.90 3.60
C GLU A 227 15.30 -5.33 4.79
N ALA A 228 16.00 -4.79 5.80
CA ALA A 228 15.41 -4.22 7.00
C ALA A 228 14.99 -2.74 6.85
N TRP A 229 15.81 -1.94 6.18
CA TRP A 229 15.68 -0.49 6.12
C TRP A 229 15.33 0.04 4.72
N GLY A 230 15.26 -0.80 3.69
CA GLY A 230 14.93 -0.38 2.34
C GLY A 230 16.03 0.44 1.68
N THR A 231 15.65 1.14 0.61
CA THR A 231 16.56 1.91 -0.25
C THR A 231 16.19 3.40 -0.36
N TYR A 232 14.99 3.80 0.10
CA TYR A 232 14.47 5.16 0.03
C TYR A 232 13.66 5.50 1.28
N ILE A 233 13.45 6.79 1.55
CA ILE A 233 12.60 7.34 2.62
C ILE A 233 11.47 8.16 2.00
N ILE A 234 10.23 7.92 2.43
CA ILE A 234 9.06 8.71 2.02
C ILE A 234 9.16 10.11 2.62
N THR A 235 9.28 11.13 1.76
CA THR A 235 9.29 12.53 2.19
C THR A 235 7.95 13.20 1.99
N ARG A 236 7.11 12.67 1.09
CA ARG A 236 5.75 13.17 0.87
C ARG A 236 4.77 12.05 0.57
N SER A 237 3.59 12.11 1.17
CA SER A 237 2.55 11.11 0.97
C SER A 237 1.12 11.65 1.01
N LEU A 238 0.21 10.87 0.45
CA LEU A 238 -1.24 11.01 0.57
C LEU A 238 -1.77 9.93 1.52
N VAL A 239 -2.54 10.35 2.52
CA VAL A 239 -3.08 9.47 3.56
C VAL A 239 -4.60 9.63 3.65
N GLY A 240 -5.31 8.51 3.85
CA GLY A 240 -6.77 8.50 3.94
C GLY A 240 -7.37 7.10 3.81
N GLY A 241 -8.40 6.94 2.99
CA GLY A 241 -9.06 5.66 2.73
C GLY A 241 -9.23 5.36 1.26
N MET A 242 -9.38 4.08 0.93
CA MET A 242 -9.69 3.64 -0.44
C MET A 242 -10.78 2.57 -0.42
N ILE A 243 -11.73 2.68 -1.34
CA ILE A 243 -12.61 1.57 -1.72
C ILE A 243 -12.02 0.96 -2.98
N GLU A 244 -11.66 -0.30 -2.90
CA GLU A 244 -11.07 -1.02 -4.03
C GLU A 244 -11.98 -2.17 -4.44
N GLU A 245 -12.28 -2.25 -5.73
CA GLU A 245 -13.13 -3.28 -6.29
C GLU A 245 -12.42 -3.96 -7.46
N ARG A 246 -12.53 -5.29 -7.50
CA ARG A 246 -11.95 -6.14 -8.55
C ARG A 246 -13.05 -6.90 -9.25
N ALA A 247 -12.94 -6.98 -10.57
CA ALA A 247 -13.83 -7.75 -11.41
C ALA A 247 -13.06 -8.51 -12.50
N GLN A 248 -13.60 -9.65 -12.93
CA GLN A 248 -13.15 -10.36 -14.11
C GLN A 248 -14.06 -10.01 -15.27
N ALA A 249 -13.47 -9.62 -16.39
CA ALA A 249 -14.20 -9.36 -17.63
C ALA A 249 -13.63 -10.25 -18.75
N PRO A 250 -14.38 -10.60 -19.80
CA PRO A 250 -13.81 -11.32 -20.93
C PRO A 250 -12.72 -10.50 -21.61
N ARG A 251 -11.59 -11.13 -21.97
CA ARG A 251 -10.49 -10.42 -22.63
C ARG A 251 -10.87 -9.84 -24.00
N CYS A 252 -11.81 -10.46 -24.69
CA CYS A 252 -12.28 -10.10 -26.03
C CYS A 252 -13.57 -9.27 -26.01
N LEU A 253 -13.79 -8.45 -24.98
CA LEU A 253 -14.88 -7.47 -25.03
C LEU A 253 -14.65 -6.56 -26.26
N ASN A 254 -15.53 -6.71 -27.26
CA ASN A 254 -15.55 -5.98 -28.53
C ASN A 254 -15.94 -4.52 -28.33
N ALA A 255 -15.15 -3.77 -27.57
CA ALA A 255 -15.27 -2.33 -27.54
C ALA A 255 -14.12 -1.74 -28.35
N GLY A 256 -14.45 -0.84 -29.27
CA GLY A 256 -13.45 0.00 -29.93
C GLY A 256 -12.80 1.02 -28.97
N ASP A 257 -13.31 1.13 -27.74
CA ASP A 257 -12.87 2.07 -26.71
C ASP A 257 -12.94 1.43 -25.31
N ASP A 258 -11.79 1.29 -24.64
CA ASP A 258 -11.68 0.78 -23.27
C ASP A 258 -12.39 1.67 -22.24
N GLY A 259 -12.58 2.97 -22.53
CA GLY A 259 -13.30 3.90 -21.69
C GLY A 259 -14.78 3.56 -21.55
N VAL A 260 -15.41 3.08 -22.62
CA VAL A 260 -16.82 2.65 -22.62
C VAL A 260 -16.98 1.36 -21.81
N VAL A 261 -16.08 0.38 -22.00
CA VAL A 261 -16.11 -0.87 -21.21
C VAL A 261 -15.95 -0.56 -19.74
N ALA A 262 -14.97 0.28 -19.39
CA ALA A 262 -14.71 0.66 -18.02
C ALA A 262 -15.99 1.19 -17.36
N GLN A 263 -16.71 2.11 -18.03
CA GLN A 263 -17.97 2.69 -17.53
C GLN A 263 -19.10 1.66 -17.31
N CYS A 264 -19.10 0.56 -18.07
CA CYS A 264 -20.14 -0.46 -17.99
C CYS A 264 -19.87 -1.59 -16.99
N ILE A 265 -18.70 -1.63 -16.35
CA ILE A 265 -18.42 -2.61 -15.29
C ILE A 265 -19.23 -2.24 -14.04
N PRO A 266 -20.00 -3.18 -13.44
CA PRO A 266 -20.96 -2.91 -12.38
C PRO A 266 -20.30 -2.74 -10.99
N PHE A 267 -19.33 -1.82 -10.88
CA PHE A 267 -18.81 -1.39 -9.59
C PHE A 267 -19.85 -0.58 -8.81
N SER A 268 -19.78 -0.62 -7.48
CA SER A 268 -20.88 -0.24 -6.58
C SER A 268 -21.34 1.24 -6.63
N ASP A 269 -20.59 2.15 -7.25
CA ASP A 269 -21.00 3.54 -7.46
C ASP A 269 -21.33 3.90 -8.92
N ARG A 270 -21.42 2.89 -9.79
CA ARG A 270 -21.69 3.10 -11.20
C ARG A 270 -23.16 2.85 -11.49
N ILE A 271 -23.81 3.91 -11.96
CA ILE A 271 -25.08 3.81 -12.64
C ILE A 271 -24.76 3.40 -14.08
N PRO A 272 -25.32 2.28 -14.59
CA PRO A 272 -25.13 1.89 -15.98
C PRO A 272 -25.53 3.04 -16.91
N VAL A 273 -24.60 3.51 -17.74
CA VAL A 273 -24.76 4.75 -18.53
C VAL A 273 -25.70 4.54 -19.73
N SER A 274 -25.95 3.28 -20.12
CA SER A 274 -26.86 2.96 -21.23
C SER A 274 -27.34 1.51 -21.19
N SER A 275 -28.37 1.20 -21.98
CA SER A 275 -28.81 -0.17 -22.25
C SER A 275 -27.71 -1.05 -22.85
N SER A 276 -26.73 -0.46 -23.54
CA SER A 276 -25.57 -1.19 -24.09
C SER A 276 -24.61 -1.70 -23.01
N CYS A 277 -24.67 -1.15 -21.78
CA CYS A 277 -23.87 -1.65 -20.66
C CYS A 277 -24.35 -3.00 -20.13
N ALA A 278 -25.61 -3.40 -20.37
CA ALA A 278 -26.14 -4.69 -19.92
C ALA A 278 -25.30 -5.85 -20.44
N TYR A 279 -24.89 -5.80 -21.72
CA TYR A 279 -24.03 -6.81 -22.32
C TYR A 279 -22.67 -6.97 -21.59
N TYR A 280 -22.06 -5.86 -21.19
CA TYR A 280 -20.77 -5.87 -20.50
C TYR A 280 -20.93 -6.30 -19.03
N ALA A 281 -21.98 -5.83 -18.36
CA ALA A 281 -22.28 -6.16 -16.99
C ALA A 281 -22.57 -7.66 -16.81
N ASP A 282 -23.40 -8.25 -17.68
CA ASP A 282 -23.77 -9.68 -17.63
C ASP A 282 -22.56 -10.62 -17.79
N ARG A 283 -21.51 -10.14 -18.45
CA ARG A 283 -20.29 -10.92 -18.68
C ARG A 283 -19.18 -10.60 -17.68
N THR A 284 -19.40 -9.65 -16.79
CA THR A 284 -18.41 -9.25 -15.80
C THR A 284 -18.74 -9.87 -14.46
N ARG A 285 -17.76 -10.56 -13.87
CA ARG A 285 -17.89 -11.18 -12.55
C ARG A 285 -17.18 -10.33 -11.50
N MET A 286 -17.94 -9.82 -10.54
CA MET A 286 -17.37 -9.18 -9.35
C MET A 286 -16.62 -10.21 -8.50
N ILE A 287 -15.41 -9.87 -8.08
CA ILE A 287 -14.54 -10.76 -7.29
C ILE A 287 -14.51 -10.30 -5.86
N SER A 288 -14.30 -9.01 -5.65
CA SER A 288 -14.15 -8.45 -4.32
C SER A 288 -14.46 -6.96 -4.33
N LYS A 289 -15.02 -6.49 -3.22
CA LYS A 289 -14.99 -5.10 -2.78
C LYS A 289 -14.31 -5.08 -1.41
N ARG A 290 -13.32 -4.22 -1.23
CA ARG A 290 -12.64 -4.05 0.05
C ARG A 290 -12.45 -2.58 0.38
N HIS A 291 -12.41 -2.30 1.68
CA HIS A 291 -12.03 -1.01 2.21
C HIS A 291 -10.59 -1.07 2.71
N LEU A 292 -9.82 -0.01 2.44
CA LEU A 292 -8.46 0.19 2.94
C LEU A 292 -8.43 1.41 3.85
N GLY A 293 -7.90 1.26 5.06
CA GLY A 293 -8.00 2.26 6.12
C GLY A 293 -9.39 2.31 6.76
N GLY A 294 -9.51 3.07 7.85
CA GLY A 294 -10.68 3.09 8.71
C GLY A 294 -10.97 1.74 9.39
N ASN A 295 -12.22 1.55 9.79
CA ASN A 295 -12.71 0.27 10.30
C ASN A 295 -13.24 -0.58 9.15
N ILE A 296 -12.41 -1.50 8.66
CA ILE A 296 -12.71 -2.37 7.51
C ILE A 296 -13.89 -3.34 7.73
N GLN A 297 -14.42 -3.45 8.95
CA GLN A 297 -15.61 -4.26 9.26
C GLN A 297 -16.93 -3.52 8.98
N VAL A 298 -16.87 -2.22 8.71
CA VAL A 298 -18.07 -1.42 8.40
C VAL A 298 -18.37 -1.54 6.91
N GLU A 299 -19.40 -2.31 6.55
CA GLU A 299 -19.74 -2.56 5.14
C GLU A 299 -20.31 -1.34 4.40
N ASN A 300 -21.02 -0.46 5.12
CA ASN A 300 -21.61 0.73 4.52
C ASN A 300 -20.53 1.78 4.21
N ASP A 301 -20.40 2.16 2.94
CA ASP A 301 -19.37 3.10 2.48
C ASP A 301 -19.41 4.45 3.20
N ASN A 302 -20.60 4.97 3.54
CA ASN A 302 -20.73 6.27 4.21
C ASN A 302 -20.35 6.20 5.69
N ASP A 303 -20.73 5.11 6.37
CA ASP A 303 -20.35 4.91 7.76
C ASP A 303 -18.86 4.57 7.89
N TRP A 304 -18.33 3.76 6.97
CA TRP A 304 -16.90 3.47 6.89
C TRP A 304 -16.06 4.74 6.71
N ARG A 305 -16.48 5.65 5.82
CA ARG A 305 -15.80 6.96 5.61
C ARG A 305 -15.62 7.76 6.91
N ARG A 306 -16.60 7.71 7.81
CA ARG A 306 -16.53 8.40 9.11
C ARG A 306 -15.49 7.82 10.06
N THR A 307 -15.01 6.61 9.79
CA THR A 307 -14.01 5.92 10.61
C THR A 307 -12.56 6.14 10.13
N LEU A 308 -12.36 6.81 8.99
CA LEU A 308 -11.05 6.92 8.34
C LEU A 308 -9.99 7.59 9.21
N ALA A 309 -10.37 8.60 10.00
CA ALA A 309 -9.46 9.30 10.89
C ALA A 309 -8.91 8.42 12.01
N VAL A 310 -9.62 7.34 12.35
CA VAL A 310 -9.25 6.43 13.44
C VAL A 310 -8.07 5.54 13.02
N GLY A 311 -8.03 5.10 11.75
CA GLY A 311 -6.96 4.23 11.25
C GLY A 311 -6.73 4.36 9.74
N PRO A 312 -6.20 5.48 9.25
CA PRO A 312 -6.06 5.69 7.81
C PRO A 312 -4.99 4.79 7.18
N ALA A 313 -5.03 4.69 5.85
CA ALA A 313 -4.07 3.99 5.02
C ALA A 313 -3.20 4.97 4.22
N LEU A 314 -2.01 4.51 3.84
CA LEU A 314 -1.15 5.16 2.86
C LEU A 314 -1.73 4.93 1.46
N LEU A 315 -2.25 5.99 0.85
CA LEU A 315 -2.92 5.94 -0.46
C LEU A 315 -1.94 6.16 -1.60
N GLN A 316 -0.90 6.98 -1.36
CA GLN A 316 0.13 7.23 -2.34
C GLN A 316 1.43 7.74 -1.69
N ILE A 317 2.56 7.25 -2.18
CA ILE A 317 3.85 7.92 -2.01
C ILE A 317 3.92 8.98 -3.11
N LEU A 318 4.09 10.24 -2.74
CA LEU A 318 4.15 11.36 -3.67
C LEU A 318 5.59 11.76 -3.99
N GLU A 319 6.48 11.54 -3.02
CA GLU A 319 7.89 11.83 -3.11
C GLU A 319 8.66 10.95 -2.12
N MET A 320 9.85 10.51 -2.53
CA MET A 320 10.80 9.79 -1.70
C MET A 320 12.22 10.13 -2.13
N VAL A 321 13.16 10.04 -1.19
CA VAL A 321 14.58 10.30 -1.42
C VAL A 321 15.40 9.05 -1.05
N PRO A 322 16.53 8.79 -1.72
CA PRO A 322 17.48 7.76 -1.27
C PRO A 322 17.94 8.01 0.17
#